data_AF-A0A166KNB0-F1
#
_entry.id   AF-A0A166KNB0-F1
#
_cell.length_a   1.000
_cell.length_b   1.000
_cell.length_c   1.000
_cell.angle_alpha   90.00
_cell.angle_beta   90.00
_cell.angle_gamma   90.00
#
_symmetry.space_group_name_H-M   'P 1'
#
loop_
_entity.id
_entity.type
_entity.pdbx_description
1 polymer ?
#
loop_
_entity_poly.entity_id
_entity_poly.type
_entity_poly.pdbx_seq_one_letter_code
_entity_poly.pdbx_strand_id
1 'polypeptide(L)'
;MPATLICCNCGHDLTRPDLKPLESPFPGLLNLDSNVVLPSSQTNIIASMISSALWDVLQLDQDILRLENTIGELCRKRDEIQSFAIAHKALVSPIRQVPPEVITEVFLHSVEGNHESPLLLASICRRWRLIALSSPQIW
;
A
#
# COMPACT_ATOMS: atom_id res chain seq x y z
N MET A 1 -13.54 24.22 24.08
CA MET A 1 -12.26 23.47 24.23
C MET A 1 -12.15 22.56 23.01
N PRO A 2 -11.15 22.69 22.14
CA PRO A 2 -11.03 21.82 20.98
C PRO A 2 -10.63 20.41 21.45
N ALA A 3 -11.31 19.39 20.90
CA ALA A 3 -11.02 17.99 21.18
C ALA A 3 -9.77 17.57 20.41
N THR A 4 -8.70 17.21 21.11
CA THR A 4 -7.50 16.60 20.53
C THR A 4 -7.84 15.19 20.09
N LEU A 5 -7.82 14.94 18.77
CA LEU A 5 -8.02 13.61 18.19
C LEU A 5 -6.67 12.91 18.13
N ILE A 6 -6.39 12.10 19.15
CA ILE A 6 -5.16 11.31 19.24
C ILE A 6 -5.42 9.92 18.65
N CYS A 7 -4.53 9.45 17.76
CA CYS A 7 -4.59 8.11 17.23
C CYS A 7 -4.33 7.06 18.34
N CYS A 8 -5.30 6.19 18.60
CA CYS A 8 -5.22 5.16 19.66
C CYS A 8 -4.16 4.06 19.42
N ASN A 9 -3.55 4.00 18.23
CA ASN A 9 -2.56 2.99 17.87
C ASN A 9 -1.11 3.51 17.88
N CYS A 10 -0.88 4.83 17.69
CA CYS A 10 0.47 5.42 17.68
C CYS A 10 0.62 6.68 18.56
N GLY A 11 -0.45 7.13 19.23
CA GLY A 11 -0.41 8.29 20.13
C GLY A 11 -0.25 9.64 19.42
N HIS A 12 -0.37 9.68 18.10
CA HIS A 12 -0.18 10.92 17.33
C HIS A 12 -1.41 11.81 17.37
N ASP A 13 -1.20 13.09 17.63
CA ASP A 13 -2.23 14.11 17.52
C ASP A 13 -2.54 14.38 16.03
N LEU A 14 -3.74 14.04 15.58
CA LEU A 14 -4.20 14.30 14.21
C LEU A 14 -4.61 15.77 14.01
N THR A 15 -4.53 16.58 15.06
CA THR A 15 -4.90 18.01 15.04
C THR A 15 -3.67 18.92 15.06
N ARG A 16 -2.64 18.65 14.25
CA ARG A 16 -1.79 19.78 13.81
C ARG A 16 -2.70 20.61 12.90
N PRO A 17 -3.15 21.81 13.31
CA PRO A 17 -4.03 22.61 12.47
C PRO A 17 -3.35 22.79 11.12
N ASP A 18 -4.11 22.69 10.03
CA ASP A 18 -3.63 22.94 8.67
C ASP A 18 -2.66 24.12 8.71
N LEU A 19 -1.40 23.88 8.29
CA LEU A 19 -0.40 24.94 8.23
C LEU A 19 -0.99 26.04 7.36
N LYS A 20 -1.43 27.14 7.99
CA LYS A 20 -1.88 28.32 7.26
C LYS A 20 -0.73 28.73 6.34
N PRO A 21 -1.00 29.07 5.07
CA PRO A 21 0.03 29.56 4.16
C PRO A 21 0.87 30.63 4.85
N LEU A 22 2.20 30.49 4.87
CA LEU A 22 3.08 31.50 5.43
C LEU A 22 2.94 32.78 4.60
N GLU A 23 2.34 33.81 5.18
CA GLU A 23 2.26 35.13 4.55
C GLU A 23 3.55 35.91 4.79
N SER A 24 4.15 36.42 3.71
CA SER A 24 5.34 37.27 3.84
C SER A 24 5.00 38.59 4.52
N PRO A 25 5.79 39.04 5.51
CA PRO A 25 5.62 40.34 6.14
C PRO A 25 5.86 41.48 5.14
N PHE A 26 6.57 41.21 4.04
CA PHE A 26 6.88 42.19 2.99
C PHE A 26 6.62 41.59 1.59
N PRO A 27 5.35 41.41 1.19
CA PRO A 27 5.01 40.72 -0.06
C PRO A 27 5.50 41.49 -1.29
N GLY A 28 5.57 42.82 -1.22
CA GLY A 28 6.09 43.67 -2.30
C GLY A 28 7.58 43.53 -2.57
N LEU A 29 8.34 42.85 -1.69
CA LEU A 29 9.79 42.64 -1.86
C LEU A 29 10.13 41.29 -2.49
N LEU A 30 9.20 40.33 -2.56
CA LEU A 30 9.48 38.96 -3.04
C LEU A 30 9.68 38.84 -4.55
N ASN A 31 9.17 39.81 -5.33
CA ASN A 31 9.22 39.80 -6.80
C ASN A 31 10.06 40.96 -7.38
N LEU A 32 10.85 41.65 -6.54
CA LEU A 32 11.70 42.74 -7.00
C LEU A 32 13.07 42.18 -7.41
N ASP A 33 13.41 42.24 -8.70
CA ASP A 33 14.79 42.11 -9.20
C ASP A 33 15.60 43.37 -8.82
N SER A 34 15.76 43.62 -7.52
CA SER A 34 16.32 44.88 -7.02
C SER A 34 17.46 44.67 -6.04
N ASN A 35 18.56 45.39 -6.26
CA ASN A 35 19.72 45.49 -5.36
C ASN A 35 19.41 46.34 -4.10
N VAL A 36 18.18 46.30 -3.59
CA VAL A 36 17.74 47.07 -2.42
C VAL A 36 18.34 46.44 -1.17
N VAL A 37 19.17 47.22 -0.47
CA VAL A 37 19.70 46.84 0.85
C VAL A 37 18.59 47.03 1.89
N LEU A 38 18.16 45.93 2.51
CA LEU A 38 17.14 45.96 3.56
C LEU A 38 17.67 46.59 4.85
N PRO A 39 16.86 47.42 5.53
CA PRO A 39 17.18 47.88 6.88
C PRO A 39 17.34 46.68 7.83
N SER A 40 18.26 46.79 8.80
CA SER A 40 18.57 45.70 9.75
C SER A 40 17.33 45.19 10.49
N SER A 41 16.32 46.03 10.74
CA SER A 41 15.06 45.63 11.35
C SER A 41 14.24 44.69 10.46
N GLN A 42 14.16 44.94 9.15
CA GLN A 42 13.46 44.08 8.19
C GLN A 42 14.23 42.78 7.97
N THR A 43 15.57 42.87 7.88
CA THR A 43 16.45 41.70 7.75
C THR A 43 16.28 40.73 8.92
N ASN A 44 16.24 41.24 10.15
CA ASN A 44 16.03 40.41 11.34
C ASN A 44 14.66 39.72 11.36
N ILE A 45 13.60 40.43 10.95
CA ILE A 45 12.24 39.86 10.86
C ILE A 45 12.23 38.71 9.84
N ILE A 46 12.75 38.95 8.64
CA ILE A 46 12.81 37.94 7.58
C ILE A 46 13.66 36.75 8.02
N ALA A 47 14.84 36.98 8.61
CA ALA A 47 15.71 35.91 9.09
C ALA A 47 15.05 35.05 10.17
N SER A 48 14.31 35.67 11.11
CA SER A 48 13.56 34.94 12.14
C SER A 48 12.43 34.09 11.55
N MET A 49 11.70 34.63 10.56
CA MET A 49 10.64 33.91 9.86
C MET A 49 11.19 32.73 9.05
N ILE A 50 12.31 32.91 8.33
CA ILE A 50 13.00 31.84 7.61
C ILE A 50 13.42 30.74 8.59
N SER A 51 14.03 31.13 9.72
CA SER A 51 14.49 30.17 10.73
C SER A 51 13.33 29.35 11.30
N SER A 52 12.20 29.98 11.60
CA SER A 52 10.98 29.28 12.03
C SER A 52 10.45 28.34 10.96
N ALA A 53 10.36 28.80 9.70
CA ALA A 53 9.85 27.98 8.59
C ALA A 53 10.74 26.75 8.33
N LEU A 54 12.07 26.92 8.38
CA LEU A 54 13.02 25.81 8.23
C LEU A 54 12.89 24.81 9.39
N TRP A 55 12.66 25.30 10.61
CA TRP A 55 12.41 24.42 11.75
C TRP A 55 11.11 23.61 11.57
N ASP A 56 10.04 24.24 11.09
CA ASP A 56 8.78 23.55 10.78
C ASP A 56 8.97 22.48 9.70
N VAL A 57 9.73 22.76 8.64
CA VAL A 57 10.09 21.76 7.60
C VAL A 57 10.81 20.58 8.23
N LEU A 58 11.83 20.82 9.06
CA LEU A 58 12.56 19.74 9.74
C LEU A 58 11.65 18.87 10.62
N GLN A 59 10.65 19.47 11.29
CA GLN A 59 9.66 18.70 12.05
C GLN A 59 8.77 17.87 11.14
N LEU A 60 8.30 18.43 10.01
CA LEU A 60 7.50 17.69 9.05
C LEU A 60 8.27 16.53 8.44
N ASP A 61 9.55 16.70 8.09
CA ASP A 61 10.39 15.63 7.57
C ASP A 61 10.56 14.49 8.60
N GLN A 62 10.70 14.82 9.89
CA GLN A 62 10.74 13.82 10.96
C GLN A 62 9.42 13.07 11.09
N ASP A 63 8.29 13.78 11.00
CA ASP A 63 6.95 13.19 11.04
C ASP A 63 6.73 12.26 9.84
N ILE A 64 7.14 12.67 8.63
CA ILE A 64 7.10 11.86 7.41
C ILE A 64 7.88 10.57 7.60
N LEU A 65 9.16 10.66 8.02
CA LEU A 65 10.00 9.48 8.22
C LEU A 65 9.39 8.48 9.21
N ARG A 66 8.81 8.99 10.31
CA ARG A 66 8.15 8.12 11.29
C ARG A 66 6.91 7.43 10.72
N LEU A 67 6.09 8.16 9.95
CA LEU A 67 4.89 7.61 9.33
C LEU A 67 5.24 6.59 8.24
N GLU A 68 6.23 6.86 7.41
CA GLU A 68 6.75 5.91 6.41
C GLU A 68 7.23 4.61 7.06
N ASN A 69 7.98 4.70 8.16
CA ASN A 69 8.40 3.52 8.90
C ASN A 69 7.21 2.72 9.46
N THR A 70 6.19 3.42 9.97
CA THR A 70 4.96 2.79 10.47
C THR A 70 4.20 2.09 9.35
N ILE A 71 4.10 2.72 8.18
CA ILE A 71 3.48 2.13 6.98
C ILE A 71 4.25 0.87 6.56
N GLY A 72 5.58 0.92 6.57
CA GLY A 72 6.44 -0.22 6.27
C GLY A 72 6.15 -1.43 7.17
N GLU A 73 6.11 -1.22 8.49
CA GLU A 73 5.79 -2.28 9.45
C GLU A 73 4.38 -2.85 9.27
N LEU A 74 3.38 -2.00 9.01
CA LEU A 74 2.01 -2.45 8.78
C LEU A 74 1.88 -3.25 7.48
N CYS A 75 2.57 -2.83 6.41
CA CYS A 75 2.60 -3.57 5.15
C CYS A 75 3.24 -4.94 5.34
N ARG A 76 4.38 -5.03 6.05
CA ARG A 76 5.03 -6.30 6.37
C ARG A 76 4.09 -7.26 7.11
N LYS A 77 3.42 -6.78 8.16
CA LYS A 77 2.46 -7.59 8.94
C LYS A 77 1.26 -8.04 8.10
N ARG A 78 0.71 -7.15 7.27
CA ARG A 78 -0.38 -7.49 6.35
C ARG A 78 0.06 -8.61 5.41
N ASP A 79 1.23 -8.49 4.78
CA ASP A 79 1.69 -9.44 3.77
C ASP A 79 1.96 -10.82 4.37
N GLU A 80 2.48 -10.88 5.61
CA GLU A 80 2.67 -12.12 6.37
C GLU A 80 1.33 -12.81 6.66
N ILE A 81 0.37 -12.08 7.23
CA ILE A 81 -0.96 -12.62 7.57
C ILE A 81 -1.72 -13.04 6.31
N GLN A 82 -1.64 -12.25 5.24
CA GLN A 82 -2.29 -12.55 3.98
C GLN A 82 -1.70 -13.81 3.34
N SER A 83 -0.38 -13.97 3.35
CA SER A 83 0.30 -15.17 2.86
C SER A 83 -0.11 -16.41 3.64
N PHE A 84 -0.17 -16.30 4.98
CA PHE A 84 -0.68 -17.36 5.84
C PHE A 84 -2.11 -17.74 5.47
N ALA A 85 -3.01 -16.76 5.32
CA ALA A 85 -4.41 -17.00 5.00
C ALA A 85 -4.57 -17.67 3.62
N ILE A 86 -3.84 -17.22 2.60
CA ILE A 86 -3.89 -17.80 1.24
C ILE A 86 -3.41 -19.25 1.26
N ALA A 87 -2.29 -19.54 1.93
CA ALA A 87 -1.75 -20.89 2.03
C ALA A 87 -2.78 -21.86 2.67
N HIS A 88 -3.44 -21.43 3.75
CA HIS A 88 -4.44 -22.26 4.43
C HIS A 88 -5.75 -22.36 3.65
N LYS A 89 -6.20 -21.28 3.00
CA LYS A 89 -7.38 -21.30 2.11
C LYS A 89 -7.18 -22.30 0.97
N ALA A 90 -5.97 -22.43 0.44
CA ALA A 90 -5.66 -23.41 -0.57
C ALA A 90 -5.81 -24.85 -0.06
N LEU A 91 -5.54 -25.13 1.22
CA LEU A 91 -5.68 -26.46 1.83
C LEU A 91 -7.14 -26.89 1.99
N VAL A 92 -8.02 -25.96 2.35
CA VAL A 92 -9.46 -26.20 2.52
C VAL A 92 -10.25 -25.96 1.23
N SER A 93 -9.58 -25.71 0.11
CA SER A 93 -10.24 -25.47 -1.17
C SER A 93 -11.07 -26.68 -1.58
N PRO A 94 -12.34 -26.50 -1.97
CA PRO A 94 -13.23 -27.60 -2.37
C PRO A 94 -12.60 -28.53 -3.40
N ILE A 95 -11.81 -28.01 -4.34
CA ILE A 95 -11.18 -28.80 -5.41
C ILE A 95 -10.22 -29.88 -4.88
N ARG A 96 -9.69 -29.73 -3.65
CA ARG A 96 -8.88 -30.76 -2.98
C ARG A 96 -9.72 -31.84 -2.30
N GLN A 97 -11.01 -31.61 -2.11
CA GLN A 97 -11.95 -32.55 -1.52
C GLN A 97 -12.79 -33.27 -2.58
N VAL A 98 -12.92 -32.70 -3.78
CA VAL A 98 -13.64 -33.31 -4.90
C VAL A 98 -13.01 -34.66 -5.26
N PRO A 99 -13.75 -35.79 -5.23
CA PRO A 99 -13.24 -37.10 -5.61
C PRO A 99 -12.65 -37.11 -7.03
N PRO A 100 -11.62 -37.93 -7.31
CA PRO A 100 -11.02 -38.03 -8.63
C PRO A 100 -12.03 -38.28 -9.75
N GLU A 101 -13.07 -39.08 -9.48
CA GLU A 101 -14.11 -39.47 -10.44
C GLU A 101 -14.89 -38.25 -10.94
N VAL A 102 -15.25 -37.34 -10.03
CA VAL A 102 -15.96 -36.10 -10.38
C VAL A 102 -15.07 -35.17 -11.21
N ILE A 103 -13.76 -35.13 -10.92
CA ILE A 103 -12.81 -34.34 -11.71
C ILE A 103 -12.66 -34.93 -13.12
N THR A 104 -12.58 -36.27 -13.23
CA THR A 104 -12.52 -36.96 -14.52
C THR A 104 -13.78 -36.72 -15.36
N GLU A 105 -14.96 -36.72 -14.75
CA GLU A 105 -16.23 -36.41 -15.44
C GLU A 105 -16.23 -34.98 -16.00
N VAL A 106 -15.75 -34.00 -15.21
CA VAL A 106 -15.59 -32.62 -15.68
C VAL A 106 -14.63 -32.54 -16.86
N PHE A 107 -13.53 -33.32 -16.84
CA PHE A 107 -12.58 -33.36 -17.95
C PHE A 107 -13.21 -33.92 -19.22
N LEU A 108 -13.96 -35.02 -19.10
CA LEU A 108 -14.67 -35.61 -20.23
C LEU A 108 -15.59 -34.60 -20.91
N HIS A 109 -16.46 -33.93 -20.14
CA HIS A 109 -17.33 -32.90 -20.70
C HIS A 109 -16.58 -31.71 -21.32
N SER A 110 -15.43 -31.33 -20.76
CA SER A 110 -14.62 -30.23 -21.29
C SER A 110 -13.95 -30.59 -22.62
N VAL A 111 -13.49 -31.83 -22.76
CA VAL A 111 -12.86 -32.34 -23.99
C VAL A 111 -13.92 -32.61 -25.07
N GLU A 112 -15.04 -33.23 -24.71
CA GLU A 112 -16.16 -33.51 -25.62
C GLU A 112 -16.79 -32.23 -26.20
N GLY A 113 -16.89 -31.17 -25.39
CA GLY A 113 -17.31 -29.84 -25.85
C GLY A 113 -16.26 -29.10 -26.69
N ASN A 114 -15.10 -29.72 -26.94
CA ASN A 114 -13.95 -29.15 -27.63
C ASN A 114 -13.47 -27.83 -27.00
N HIS A 115 -13.73 -27.66 -25.70
CA HIS A 115 -13.40 -26.46 -24.95
C HIS A 115 -11.94 -26.46 -24.51
N GLU A 116 -11.43 -27.63 -24.10
CA GLU A 116 -10.10 -27.75 -23.53
C GLU A 116 -9.39 -29.01 -23.99
N SER A 117 -8.07 -28.92 -24.20
CA SER A 117 -7.26 -30.10 -24.47
C SER A 117 -6.91 -30.84 -23.18
N PRO A 118 -6.77 -32.17 -23.20
CA PRO A 118 -6.36 -32.95 -22.03
C PRO A 118 -5.02 -32.51 -21.44
N LEU A 119 -4.11 -32.02 -22.31
CA LEU A 119 -2.83 -31.44 -21.90
C LEU A 119 -3.01 -30.15 -21.11
N LEU A 120 -3.97 -29.30 -21.50
CA LEU A 120 -4.25 -28.08 -20.76
C LEU A 120 -4.81 -28.40 -19.37
N LEU A 121 -5.75 -29.34 -19.29
CA LEU A 121 -6.32 -29.81 -18.01
C LEU A 121 -5.23 -30.39 -17.08
N ALA A 122 -4.31 -31.17 -17.65
CA ALA A 122 -3.14 -31.71 -16.93
C ALA A 122 -2.10 -30.65 -16.54
N SER A 123 -2.17 -29.43 -17.07
CA SER A 123 -1.24 -28.34 -16.74
C SER A 123 -1.61 -27.58 -15.45
N ILE A 124 -2.90 -27.59 -15.07
CA ILE A 124 -3.47 -26.72 -14.03
C ILE A 124 -2.83 -26.94 -12.66
N CYS A 125 -2.75 -28.18 -12.19
CA CYS A 125 -2.05 -28.51 -10.96
C CYS A 125 -1.60 -29.97 -10.91
N ARG A 126 -0.74 -30.31 -9.94
CA ARG A 126 -0.22 -31.68 -9.76
C ARG A 126 -1.34 -32.72 -9.59
N ARG A 127 -2.40 -32.40 -8.83
CA ARG A 127 -3.53 -33.32 -8.63
C ARG A 127 -4.28 -33.59 -9.93
N TRP A 128 -4.60 -32.54 -10.68
CA TRP A 128 -5.31 -32.64 -11.96
C TRP A 128 -4.50 -33.42 -12.99
N ARG A 129 -3.17 -33.20 -13.02
CA ARG A 129 -2.26 -34.00 -13.84
C ARG A 129 -2.32 -35.49 -13.52
N LEU A 130 -2.26 -35.85 -12.24
CA LEU A 130 -2.34 -37.25 -11.83
C LEU A 130 -3.66 -37.90 -12.23
N ILE A 131 -4.78 -37.18 -12.05
CA ILE A 131 -6.11 -37.64 -12.45
C ILE A 131 -6.20 -37.80 -13.97
N ALA A 132 -5.75 -36.81 -14.73
CA ALA A 132 -5.75 -36.82 -16.19
C ALA A 132 -4.93 -37.98 -16.77
N LEU A 133 -3.72 -38.21 -16.24
CA LEU A 133 -2.86 -39.31 -16.66
C LEU A 133 -3.41 -40.69 -16.25
N SER A 134 -4.22 -40.76 -15.19
CA SER A 134 -4.85 -42.01 -14.73
C SER A 134 -6.20 -42.28 -15.41
N SER A 135 -6.67 -41.38 -16.28
CA SER A 135 -7.98 -41.47 -16.94
C SER A 135 -7.80 -41.58 -18.47
N PRO A 136 -7.65 -42.78 -19.04
CA PRO A 136 -7.38 -42.94 -20.48
C PRO A 136 -8.48 -42.37 -21.38
N GLN A 137 -9.71 -42.35 -20.89
CA GLN A 137 -10.92 -41.89 -21.61
C GLN A 137 -10.94 -40.42 -22.03
N ILE A 138 -10.06 -39.57 -21.48
CA ILE A 138 -10.03 -38.14 -21.84
C ILE A 138 -9.05 -37.84 -22.97
N TRP A 139 -8.23 -38.79 -23.43
CA TRP A 139 -7.21 -38.62 -24.47
C TRP A 139 -7.71 -39.10 -25.83
#